data_AF-A0A142XK79-F1
#
_entry.id   AF-A0A142XK79-F1
#
_cell.length_a   1.000
_cell.length_b   1.000
_cell.length_c   1.000
_cell.angle_alpha   90.00
_cell.angle_beta   90.00
_cell.angle_gamma   90.00
#
_symmetry.space_group_name_H-M   'P 1'
#
loop_
_entity.id
_entity.type
_entity.pdbx_description
1 polymer ?
#
loop_
_entity_poly.entity_id
_entity_poly.type
_entity_poly.pdbx_seq_one_letter_code
_entity_poly.pdbx_strand_id
1 'polypeptide(L)'
;MEKEQWREYEERFRHHHEQSLPYRFLPESAEEHEIVVKSFPPISIPSGQGVLTLDCEKMGFEKWPGPIPYADIVALSVDDNRVLTITRRLGSPSQSIKLSKFADQQGVIDAINRYYGRYQSAVGYQALKKTLARVTDLPAE
;
A
#
# COMPACT_ATOMS: atom_id res chain seq x y z
N MET A 1 6.97 -27.39 30.71
CA MET A 1 5.69 -26.65 30.53
C MET A 1 5.93 -25.18 30.17
N GLU A 2 6.81 -24.44 30.84
CA GLU A 2 7.09 -23.04 30.44
C GLU A 2 7.89 -22.88 29.13
N LYS A 3 8.85 -23.78 28.83
CA LYS A 3 9.64 -23.73 27.58
C LYS A 3 8.83 -23.97 26.29
N GLU A 4 7.78 -24.79 26.37
CA GLU A 4 6.90 -25.09 25.22
C GLU A 4 5.93 -23.93 24.97
N GLN A 5 5.34 -23.37 26.03
CA GLN A 5 4.53 -22.16 25.95
C GLN A 5 5.33 -20.94 25.47
N TRP A 6 6.61 -20.85 25.85
CA TRP A 6 7.52 -19.83 25.32
C TRP A 6 7.76 -20.00 23.82
N ARG A 7 8.04 -21.22 23.34
CA ARG A 7 8.22 -21.49 21.90
C ARG A 7 6.99 -21.15 21.07
N GLU A 8 5.79 -21.53 21.53
CA GLU A 8 4.55 -21.19 20.83
C GLU A 8 4.27 -19.69 20.80
N TYR A 9 4.60 -18.96 21.89
CA TYR A 9 4.55 -17.50 21.91
C TYR A 9 5.58 -16.88 20.96
N GLU A 10 6.79 -17.42 20.91
CA GLU A 10 7.89 -16.91 20.10
C GLU A 10 7.67 -17.17 18.59
N GLU A 11 7.08 -18.32 18.24
CA GLU A 11 6.65 -18.64 16.88
C GLU A 11 5.47 -17.77 16.44
N ARG A 12 4.47 -17.56 17.30
CA ARG A 12 3.37 -16.63 17.02
C ARG A 12 3.86 -15.19 16.90
N PHE A 13 4.82 -14.79 17.74
CA PHE A 13 5.44 -13.47 17.67
C PHE A 13 6.23 -13.32 16.39
N ARG A 14 7.08 -14.29 16.01
CA ARG A 14 7.80 -14.30 14.72
C ARG A 14 6.86 -14.24 13.54
N HIS A 15 5.82 -15.08 13.52
CA HIS A 15 4.84 -15.12 12.45
C HIS A 15 4.10 -13.77 12.31
N HIS A 16 3.69 -13.17 13.43
CA HIS A 16 3.06 -11.86 13.44
C HIS A 16 4.05 -10.73 13.06
N HIS A 17 5.30 -10.83 13.50
CA HIS A 17 6.35 -9.87 13.17
C HIS A 17 6.71 -9.92 11.68
N GLU A 18 6.85 -11.11 11.10
CA GLU A 18 7.12 -11.35 9.68
C GLU A 18 5.96 -10.92 8.79
N GLN A 19 4.72 -11.17 9.19
CA GLN A 19 3.52 -10.72 8.46
C GLN A 19 3.37 -9.19 8.45
N SER A 20 3.96 -8.50 9.42
CA SER A 20 3.94 -7.04 9.47
C SER A 20 5.03 -6.38 8.62
N LEU A 21 6.09 -7.11 8.23
CA LEU A 21 7.23 -6.57 7.48
C LEU A 21 6.83 -5.88 6.17
N PRO A 22 5.96 -6.47 5.32
CA PRO A 22 5.53 -5.82 4.08
C PRO A 22 4.85 -4.47 4.32
N TYR A 23 4.20 -4.29 5.47
CA TYR A 23 3.51 -3.06 5.85
C TYR A 23 4.42 -2.02 6.50
N ARG A 24 5.68 -2.35 6.79
CA ARG A 24 6.68 -1.43 7.39
C ARG A 24 7.67 -0.89 6.36
N PHE A 25 7.90 -1.63 5.28
CA PHE A 25 8.86 -1.26 4.25
C PHE A 25 8.27 -0.34 3.18
N LEU A 26 8.92 0.81 3.01
CA LEU A 26 9.00 1.52 1.75
C LEU A 26 10.29 1.01 1.10
N PRO A 27 10.21 0.05 0.16
CA PRO A 27 11.39 -0.69 -0.26
C PRO A 27 12.41 0.25 -0.91
N GLU A 28 13.58 0.40 -0.30
CA GLU A 28 14.71 1.17 -0.83
C GLU A 28 15.82 0.23 -1.34
N SER A 29 15.79 -1.04 -0.90
CA SER A 29 16.69 -2.11 -1.37
C SER A 29 15.95 -3.23 -2.13
N ALA A 30 16.71 -4.02 -2.89
CA ALA A 30 16.18 -5.17 -3.61
C ALA A 30 15.57 -6.23 -2.66
N GLU A 31 16.21 -6.47 -1.51
CA GLU A 31 15.77 -7.45 -0.52
C GLU A 31 14.44 -7.05 0.12
N GLU A 32 14.26 -5.77 0.45
CA GLU A 32 12.99 -5.24 0.97
C GLU A 32 11.89 -5.32 -0.09
N HIS A 33 12.23 -5.03 -1.35
CA HIS A 33 11.31 -5.14 -2.47
C HIS A 33 10.82 -6.58 -2.65
N GLU A 34 11.69 -7.58 -2.55
CA GLU A 34 11.31 -9.00 -2.65
C GLU A 34 10.32 -9.42 -1.54
N ILE A 35 10.56 -9.00 -0.30
CA ILE A 35 9.66 -9.28 0.84
C ILE A 35 8.27 -8.71 0.58
N VAL A 36 8.24 -7.47 0.10
CA VAL A 36 7.01 -6.73 -0.19
C VAL A 36 6.26 -7.38 -1.36
N VAL A 37 6.93 -7.64 -2.49
CA VAL A 37 6.33 -8.21 -3.70
C VAL A 37 5.80 -9.62 -3.45
N LYS A 38 6.44 -10.41 -2.59
CA LYS A 38 5.94 -11.73 -2.19
C LYS A 38 4.54 -11.67 -1.57
N SER A 39 4.22 -10.58 -0.85
CA SER A 39 2.93 -10.37 -0.19
C SER A 39 1.95 -9.52 -1.01
N PHE A 40 2.49 -8.68 -1.91
CA PHE A 40 1.76 -7.75 -2.78
C PHE A 40 2.28 -7.88 -4.21
N PRO A 41 2.03 -9.03 -4.87
CA PRO A 41 2.51 -9.26 -6.23
C PRO A 41 1.86 -8.26 -7.19
N PRO A 42 2.49 -7.91 -8.33
CA PRO A 42 1.83 -7.09 -9.33
C PRO A 42 0.58 -7.82 -9.85
N ILE A 43 -0.54 -7.10 -9.95
CA ILE A 43 -1.81 -7.62 -10.48
C ILE A 43 -2.35 -6.73 -11.59
N SER A 44 -3.11 -7.35 -12.49
CA SER A 44 -3.77 -6.70 -13.61
C SER A 44 -5.25 -7.08 -13.62
N ILE A 45 -6.12 -6.08 -13.64
CA ILE A 45 -7.57 -6.26 -13.62
C ILE A 45 -8.14 -5.67 -14.92
N PRO A 46 -8.64 -6.49 -15.86
CA PRO A 46 -9.23 -6.00 -17.09
C PRO A 46 -10.59 -5.33 -16.84
N SER A 47 -10.90 -4.33 -17.66
CA SER A 47 -12.18 -3.64 -17.69
C SER A 47 -12.64 -3.43 -19.13
N GLY A 48 -13.92 -3.08 -19.32
CA GLY A 48 -14.43 -2.66 -20.63
C GLY A 48 -13.83 -1.34 -21.15
N GLN A 49 -12.87 -0.73 -20.46
CA GLN A 49 -12.22 0.52 -20.85
C GLN A 49 -10.68 0.47 -20.84
N GLY A 50 -10.08 -0.69 -20.56
CA GLY A 50 -8.62 -0.85 -20.44
C GLY A 50 -8.26 -1.73 -19.25
N VAL A 51 -6.97 -1.83 -18.93
CA VAL A 51 -6.46 -2.65 -17.83
C VAL A 51 -5.99 -1.76 -16.67
N LEU A 52 -6.47 -2.05 -15.46
CA LEU A 52 -5.93 -1.50 -14.21
C LEU A 52 -4.77 -2.37 -13.74
N THR A 53 -3.62 -1.77 -13.51
CA THR A 53 -2.45 -2.44 -12.95
C THR A 53 -2.17 -1.90 -11.55
N LEU A 54 -1.93 -2.79 -10.60
CA LEU A 54 -1.51 -2.43 -9.25
C LEU A 54 -0.23 -3.18 -8.93
N ASP A 55 0.79 -2.46 -8.52
CA ASP A 55 1.99 -3.05 -7.95
C ASP A 55 2.26 -2.42 -6.58
N CYS A 56 3.43 -2.75 -6.05
CA CYS A 56 3.83 -2.41 -4.70
C CYS A 56 4.15 -0.90 -4.50
N GLU A 57 4.31 -0.13 -5.58
CA GLU A 57 4.76 1.26 -5.57
C GLU A 57 3.77 2.22 -6.25
N LYS A 58 3.01 1.73 -7.23
CA LYS A 58 2.17 2.55 -8.11
C LYS A 58 0.92 1.81 -8.57
N MET A 59 -0.05 2.61 -9.01
CA MET A 59 -1.23 2.15 -9.76
C MET A 59 -1.19 2.71 -11.18
N GLY A 60 -1.59 1.91 -12.16
CA GLY A 60 -1.69 2.32 -13.55
C GLY A 60 -3.04 2.00 -14.14
N PHE A 61 -3.46 2.78 -15.12
CA PHE A 61 -4.59 2.45 -15.96
C PHE A 61 -4.22 2.81 -17.39
N GLU A 62 -4.52 1.94 -18.35
CA GLU A 62 -4.07 2.07 -19.75
C GLU A 62 -4.41 3.43 -20.39
N LYS A 63 -5.51 4.05 -19.97
CA LYS A 63 -5.95 5.37 -20.48
C LYS A 63 -5.24 6.56 -19.85
N TRP A 64 -4.46 6.35 -18.81
CA TRP A 64 -3.70 7.42 -18.17
C TRP A 64 -2.40 7.70 -18.94
N PRO A 65 -1.86 8.92 -18.85
CA PRO A 65 -0.57 9.24 -19.48
C PRO A 65 0.61 8.44 -18.89
N GLY A 66 0.43 7.86 -17.71
CA GLY A 66 1.40 6.99 -17.05
C GLY A 66 0.88 6.48 -15.71
N PRO A 67 1.57 5.51 -15.09
CA PRO A 67 1.23 5.05 -13.76
C PRO A 67 1.47 6.14 -12.71
N ILE A 68 0.61 6.16 -11.70
CA ILE A 68 0.64 7.10 -10.58
C ILE A 68 1.34 6.41 -9.40
N PRO A 69 2.50 6.90 -8.94
CA PRO A 69 3.11 6.43 -7.70
C PRO A 69 2.17 6.66 -6.52
N TYR A 70 2.08 5.73 -5.58
CA TYR A 70 1.24 5.92 -4.38
C TYR A 70 1.68 7.15 -3.57
N ALA A 71 2.96 7.50 -3.63
CA ALA A 71 3.50 8.71 -3.04
C ALA A 71 2.88 9.99 -3.62
N ASP A 72 2.37 9.98 -4.86
CA ASP A 72 1.76 11.14 -5.49
C ASP A 72 0.27 11.31 -5.14
N ILE A 73 -0.35 10.30 -4.53
CA ILE A 73 -1.77 10.27 -4.23
C ILE A 73 -2.02 10.96 -2.89
N VAL A 74 -2.86 11.99 -2.93
CA VAL A 74 -3.32 12.74 -1.75
C VAL A 74 -4.62 12.15 -1.21
N ALA A 75 -5.52 11.77 -2.11
CA ALA A 75 -6.81 11.20 -1.74
C ALA A 75 -7.35 10.26 -2.83
N LEU A 76 -8.12 9.28 -2.39
CA LEU A 76 -8.96 8.43 -3.23
C LEU A 76 -10.41 8.63 -2.78
N SER A 77 -11.32 8.84 -3.71
CA SER A 77 -12.76 9.00 -3.43
C SER A 77 -13.59 8.32 -4.49
N VAL A 78 -14.73 7.74 -4.08
CA VAL A 78 -15.71 7.16 -5.00
C VAL A 78 -16.98 8.00 -4.91
N ASP A 79 -17.50 8.42 -6.05
CA ASP A 79 -18.77 9.15 -6.12
C ASP A 79 -19.99 8.20 -6.26
N ASP A 80 -21.19 8.78 -6.20
CA ASP A 80 -22.45 8.03 -6.35
C ASP A 80 -22.58 7.34 -7.73
N ASN A 81 -21.87 7.84 -8.74
CA ASN A 81 -21.83 7.28 -10.08
C ASN A 81 -20.78 6.16 -10.23
N ARG A 82 -20.19 5.70 -9.11
CA ARG A 82 -19.13 4.68 -9.05
C ARG A 82 -17.91 5.08 -9.88
N VAL A 83 -17.55 6.35 -9.85
CA VAL A 83 -16.30 6.86 -10.41
C VAL A 83 -15.29 7.01 -9.29
N LEU A 84 -14.21 6.24 -9.37
CA LEU A 84 -13.06 6.43 -8.49
C LEU A 84 -12.25 7.62 -9.01
N THR A 85 -12.07 8.62 -8.16
CA THR A 85 -11.21 9.79 -8.42
C THR A 85 -9.94 9.69 -7.59
N ILE A 86 -8.81 9.84 -8.27
CA ILE A 86 -7.47 9.85 -7.72
C ILE A 86 -6.98 11.29 -7.71
N THR A 87 -7.02 11.91 -6.53
CA THR A 87 -6.48 13.25 -6.32
C THR A 87 -4.99 13.16 -6.07
N ARG A 88 -4.21 13.87 -6.89
CA ARG A 88 -2.76 13.91 -6.82
C ARG A 88 -2.25 15.19 -6.15
N ARG A 89 -0.96 15.24 -5.81
CA ARG A 89 -0.32 16.46 -5.27
C ARG A 89 -0.53 17.67 -6.18
N LEU A 90 -0.47 18.86 -5.59
CA LEU A 90 -0.68 20.14 -6.26
C LEU A 90 0.15 20.24 -7.55
N GLY A 91 -0.50 20.63 -8.66
CA GLY A 91 0.13 20.72 -9.98
C GLY A 91 0.04 19.46 -10.85
N SER A 92 -0.39 18.32 -10.31
CA SER A 92 -0.69 17.11 -11.10
C SER A 92 -2.18 16.99 -11.41
N PRO A 93 -2.58 16.66 -12.65
CA PRO A 93 -3.98 16.44 -12.99
C PRO A 93 -4.52 15.22 -12.26
N SER A 94 -5.72 15.34 -11.69
CA SER A 94 -6.44 14.21 -11.11
C SER A 94 -6.78 13.19 -12.20
N GLN A 95 -6.82 11.92 -11.83
CA GLN A 95 -7.18 10.83 -12.72
C GLN A 95 -8.45 10.15 -12.22
N SER A 96 -9.18 9.49 -13.11
CA SER A 96 -10.40 8.77 -12.73
C SER A 96 -10.55 7.45 -13.46
N ILE A 97 -11.31 6.55 -12.84
CA ILE A 97 -11.67 5.23 -13.36
C ILE A 97 -13.16 5.01 -13.11
N LYS A 98 -13.89 4.60 -14.15
CA LYS A 98 -15.29 4.20 -14.01
C LYS A 98 -15.35 2.76 -13.51
N LEU A 99 -15.65 2.56 -12.21
CA LEU A 99 -15.73 1.23 -11.60
C LEU A 99 -16.85 0.39 -12.23
N SER A 100 -17.91 1.04 -12.74
CA SER A 100 -19.00 0.39 -13.48
C SER A 100 -18.58 -0.38 -14.74
N LYS A 101 -17.33 -0.23 -15.19
CA LYS A 101 -16.78 -0.92 -16.35
C LYS A 101 -16.00 -2.19 -16.00
N PHE A 102 -15.90 -2.52 -14.72
CA PHE A 102 -15.32 -3.75 -14.23
C PHE A 102 -16.43 -4.77 -13.93
N ALA A 103 -16.14 -6.04 -14.19
CA ALA A 103 -17.06 -7.14 -13.87
C ALA A 103 -17.26 -7.28 -12.35
N ASP A 104 -16.17 -7.16 -11.59
CA ASP A 104 -16.17 -7.18 -10.13
C ASP A 104 -15.70 -5.82 -9.60
N GLN A 105 -16.64 -4.95 -9.25
CA GLN A 105 -16.36 -3.59 -8.81
C GLN A 105 -15.85 -3.55 -7.38
N GLN A 106 -16.39 -4.40 -6.52
CA GLN A 106 -15.99 -4.46 -5.12
C GLN A 106 -14.57 -5.04 -5.01
N GLY A 107 -14.27 -6.10 -5.75
CA GLY A 107 -12.91 -6.65 -5.79
C GLY A 107 -11.86 -5.65 -6.27
N VAL A 108 -12.21 -4.74 -7.18
CA VAL A 108 -11.32 -3.63 -7.60
C VAL A 108 -11.08 -2.65 -6.45
N ILE A 109 -12.13 -2.24 -5.74
CA ILE A 109 -11.99 -1.35 -4.59
C ILE A 109 -11.13 -2.02 -3.50
N ASP A 110 -11.39 -3.28 -3.20
CA ASP A 110 -10.65 -4.05 -2.20
C ASP A 110 -9.19 -4.21 -2.59
N ALA A 111 -8.90 -4.47 -3.87
CA ALA A 111 -7.54 -4.50 -4.38
C ALA A 111 -6.85 -3.14 -4.22
N ILE A 112 -7.48 -2.05 -4.65
CA ILE A 112 -6.90 -0.70 -4.51
C ILE A 112 -6.63 -0.37 -3.04
N ASN A 113 -7.59 -0.63 -2.15
CA ASN A 113 -7.45 -0.44 -0.71
C ASN A 113 -6.32 -1.28 -0.13
N ARG A 114 -6.16 -2.54 -0.57
CA ARG A 114 -5.10 -3.42 -0.11
C ARG A 114 -3.71 -2.87 -0.47
N TYR A 115 -3.48 -2.46 -1.71
CA TYR A 115 -2.16 -1.98 -2.14
C TYR A 115 -1.85 -0.58 -1.61
N TYR A 116 -2.80 0.36 -1.75
CA TYR A 116 -2.62 1.73 -1.26
C TYR A 116 -2.58 1.79 0.27
N GLY A 117 -3.44 1.02 0.96
CA GLY A 117 -3.46 0.94 2.42
C GLY A 117 -2.16 0.37 2.98
N ARG A 118 -1.51 -0.57 2.28
CA ARG A 118 -0.16 -1.00 2.64
C ARG A 118 0.83 0.16 2.55
N TYR A 119 0.83 0.90 1.44
CA TYR A 119 1.72 2.05 1.28
C TYR A 119 1.53 3.08 2.41
N GLN A 120 0.28 3.42 2.74
CA GLN A 120 -0.03 4.32 3.85
C GLN A 120 0.46 3.80 5.20
N SER A 121 0.32 2.50 5.45
CA SER A 121 0.83 1.85 6.66
C SER A 121 2.36 1.97 6.75
N ALA A 122 3.06 1.77 5.64
CA ALA A 122 4.53 1.87 5.59
C ALA A 122 5.01 3.30 5.82
N VAL A 123 4.36 4.29 5.19
CA VAL A 123 4.63 5.71 5.44
C VAL A 123 4.43 6.06 6.91
N GLY A 124 3.30 5.63 7.50
CA GLY A 124 3.00 5.89 8.92
C GLY A 124 4.03 5.28 9.86
N TYR A 125 4.45 4.04 9.60
CA TYR A 125 5.49 3.37 10.38
C TYR A 125 6.84 4.10 10.32
N GLN A 126 7.28 4.52 9.12
CA GLN A 126 8.53 5.26 8.95
C GLN A 126 8.49 6.63 9.63
N ALA A 127 7.35 7.33 9.57
CA ALA A 127 7.16 8.60 10.26
C ALA A 127 7.23 8.44 11.79
N LEU A 128 6.62 7.39 12.33
CA LEU A 128 6.68 7.07 13.76
C LEU A 128 8.10 6.73 14.19
N LYS A 129 8.80 5.86 13.44
CA LYS A 129 10.20 5.49 13.70
C LYS A 129 11.11 6.72 13.74
N LYS A 130 10.96 7.64 12.79
CA LYS A 130 11.72 8.90 12.74
C LYS A 130 11.42 9.82 13.92
N THR A 131 10.16 9.87 14.36
CA THR A 131 9.75 10.67 15.52
C THR A 131 10.34 10.11 16.82
N LEU A 132 10.28 8.79 17.03
CA LEU A 132 10.85 8.14 18.20
C LEU A 132 12.36 8.35 18.29
N ALA A 133 13.08 8.20 17.18
CA ALA A 133 14.53 8.42 17.14
C ALA A 133 14.93 9.85 17.56
N ARG A 134 14.12 10.86 17.20
CA ARG A 134 14.36 12.26 17.60
C ARG A 134 14.11 12.53 19.08
N VAL A 135 13.17 11.83 19.70
CA VAL A 135 12.85 12.00 21.13
C VAL A 135 13.93 11.37 22.01
N THR A 136 14.53 10.26 21.59
CA THR A 136 15.61 9.57 22.32
C THR A 136 16.97 10.25 22.23
N ASP A 137 17.15 11.21 21.32
CA ASP A 137 18.40 11.95 21.11
C ASP A 137 18.43 13.30 21.88
N LEU A 138 17.38 13.60 22.66
CA LEU A 138 17.34 14.79 23.53
C LEU A 138 18.20 14.55 24.80
N PRO A 139 19.15 15.43 25.13
CA PRO A 139 19.86 15.34 26.39
C PRO A 139 18.88 15.54 27.55
N ALA A 140 18.99 14.72 28.60
CA ALA A 140 18.32 14.98 29.86
C ALA A 140 18.85 16.29 30.44
N GLU A 141 17.98 17.30 30.56
CA GLU A 141 18.25 18.56 31.25
C GLU A 141 18.53 18.33 32.75
#